data_AF-A0A940STS6-F1
#
_entry.id   AF-A0A940STS6-F1
#
_cell.length_a   1.000
_cell.length_b   1.000
_cell.length_c   1.000
_cell.angle_alpha   90.00
_cell.angle_beta   90.00
_cell.angle_gamma   90.00
#
_symmetry.space_group_name_H-M   'P 1'
#
loop_
_entity.id
_entity.type
_entity.pdbx_description
1 polymer ?
#
loop_
_entity_poly.entity_id
_entity_poly.type
_entity_poly.pdbx_seq_one_letter_code
_entity_poly.pdbx_strand_id
1 'polypeptide(L)' 'MAKQEISLFVIRRLPRYHKVLDELASKNIDRVSSQVLSRQMGMTASQIRQDLNCFGGFGKQGYGYNVRALRD' A
#
# COMPACT_ATOMS: atom_id res chain seq x y z
N MET A 1 -9.29 -23.14 2.81
CA MET A 1 -8.33 -22.13 2.29
C MET A 1 -7.34 -21.84 3.40
N ALA A 2 -6.04 -22.01 3.15
CA ALA A 2 -5.03 -21.75 4.18
C ALA A 2 -5.08 -20.27 4.57
N LYS A 3 -5.29 -19.99 5.86
CA LYS A 3 -5.20 -18.65 6.43
C LYS A 3 -3.72 -18.28 6.36
N GLN A 4 -3.30 -17.56 5.30
CA GLN A 4 -1.92 -17.09 5.21
C GLN A 4 -1.69 -16.17 6.41
N GLU A 5 -0.80 -16.61 7.30
CA GLU A 5 -0.43 -15.83 8.47
C GLU A 5 0.38 -14.63 7.98
N ILE A 6 -0.20 -13.44 8.12
CA ILE A 6 0.46 -12.20 7.69
C ILE A 6 1.63 -11.95 8.63
N SER A 7 2.83 -11.83 8.06
CA SER A 7 4.06 -11.60 8.83
C SER A 7 3.94 -10.35 9.72
N LEU A 8 4.42 -10.47 10.96
CA LEU A 8 4.47 -9.34 11.90
C LEU A 8 5.24 -8.13 11.33
N PHE A 9 6.22 -8.36 10.45
CA PHE A 9 6.95 -7.28 9.77
C PHE A 9 6.05 -6.46 8.83
N VAL A 10 5.09 -7.11 8.16
CA VAL A 10 4.10 -6.43 7.30
C VAL A 10 3.14 -5.61 8.16
N ILE A 11 2.62 -6.20 9.24
CA ILE A 11 1.71 -5.54 10.19
C ILE A 11 2.36 -4.27 10.77
N ARG A 12 3.64 -4.36 11.17
CA ARG A 12 4.40 -3.21 11.69
C ARG A 12 4.57 -2.05 10.70
N ARG A 13 4.40 -2.28 9.39
CA ARG A 13 4.48 -1.23 8.36
C ARG A 13 3.14 -0.54 8.10
N LEU A 14 2.01 -1.15 8.48
CA LEU A 14 0.67 -0.59 8.26
C LEU A 14 0.52 0.86 8.76
N PRO A 15 1.01 1.25 9.95
CA PRO A 15 0.90 2.63 10.40
C PRO A 15 1.63 3.63 9.48
N ARG A 16 2.75 3.25 8.86
CA ARG A 16 3.44 4.10 7.88
C ARG A 16 2.66 4.18 6.57
N TYR A 17 2.10 3.07 6.09
CA TYR A 17 1.22 3.09 4.91
C TYR A 17 0.05 4.05 5.13
N HIS A 18 -0.64 3.94 6.27
CA HIS A 18 -1.78 4.80 6.58
C HIS A 18 -1.39 6.29 6.60
N LYS A 19 -0.28 6.66 7.25
CA LYS A 19 0.22 8.05 7.24
C LYS A 19 0.49 8.57 5.83
N VAL A 20 1.17 7.78 5.00
CA VAL A 20 1.46 8.15 3.62
C VAL A 20 0.17 8.31 2.81
N LEU A 21 -0.81 7.43 3.01
CA LEU A 21 -2.10 7.51 2.34
C LEU A 21 -2.93 8.71 2.80
N ASP A 22 -2.90 9.07 4.10
CA ASP A 22 -3.49 10.31 4.62
C ASP A 22 -2.88 11.56 3.98
N GLU A 23 -1.54 11.59 3.84
CA GLU A 23 -0.83 12.70 3.18
C GLU A 23 -1.20 12.81 1.70
N LEU A 24 -1.39 11.68 1.00
CA LEU A 24 -1.82 11.68 -0.40
C LEU A 24 -3.28 12.12 -0.53
N ALA A 25 -4.16 11.63 0.36
CA ALA A 25 -5.57 11.99 0.39
C ALA A 25 -5.78 13.49 0.66
N SER A 26 -5.03 14.06 1.61
CA SER A 26 -5.08 15.51 1.91
C SER A 26 -4.60 16.39 0.75
N LYS A 27 -3.80 15.83 -0.17
CA LYS A 27 -3.37 16.48 -1.42
C LYS A 27 -4.34 16.23 -2.60
N ASN A 28 -5.52 15.67 -2.34
CA ASN A 28 -6.50 15.28 -3.36
C ASN A 28 -5.94 14.33 -4.43
N ILE A 29 -5.00 13.46 -4.05
CA ILE A 29 -4.47 12.44 -4.95
C ILE A 29 -5.38 11.21 -4.85
N ASP A 30 -6.07 10.89 -5.95
CA ASP A 30 -7.00 9.75 -5.98
C ASP A 30 -6.29 8.42 -6.22
N ARG A 31 -5.16 8.42 -6.94
CA ARG A 31 -4.42 7.20 -7.29
C ARG A 31 -2.93 7.34 -7.09
N VAL A 32 -2.30 6.26 -6.65
CA VAL A 32 -0.85 6.20 -6.42
C VAL A 32 -0.27 4.89 -6.96
N SER A 33 0.92 4.95 -7.56
CA SER A 33 1.63 3.76 -8.03
C SER A 33 2.53 3.18 -6.93
N SER A 34 2.86 1.89 -7.04
CA SER A 34 3.84 1.27 -6.12
C SER A 34 5.21 1.96 -6.17
N GLN A 35 5.58 2.59 -7.30
CA GLN A 35 6.84 3.34 -7.42
C GLN A 35 6.82 4.68 -6.67
N VAL A 36 5.66 5.34 -6.56
CA VAL A 36 5.53 6.57 -5.77
C VAL A 36 5.56 6.21 -4.28
N LEU A 37 4.77 5.22 -3.88
CA LEU A 37 4.76 4.70 -2.50
C LEU A 37 6.16 4.23 -2.07
N SER A 38 6.89 3.56 -2.96
CA SER A 38 8.23 3.06 -2.64
C SER A 38 9.21 4.20 -2.26
N ARG A 39 9.10 5.36 -2.92
CA ARG A 39 9.90 6.55 -2.60
C ARG A 39 9.54 7.14 -1.24
N GLN A 40 8.25 7.23 -0.91
CA GLN A 40 7.79 7.76 0.37
C GLN A 40 8.08 6.80 1.54
N MET A 41 7.99 5.49 1.29
CA MET A 41 8.22 4.45 2.29
C MET A 41 9.71 4.10 2.48
N GLY A 42 10.57 4.46 1.52
CA GLY A 42 11.98 4.05 1.51
C GLY A 42 12.14 2.55 1.32
N MET A 43 11.31 1.94 0.47
CA MET A 43 11.25 0.50 0.22
C MET A 43 11.26 0.23 -1.28
N THR A 44 11.35 -1.03 -1.70
CA THR A 44 11.20 -1.38 -3.12
C THR A 44 9.72 -1.46 -3.51
N ALA A 45 9.39 -1.09 -4.74
CA ALA A 45 8.03 -1.23 -5.26
C ALA A 45 7.52 -2.69 -5.21
N SER A 46 8.43 -3.68 -5.28
CA SER A 46 8.08 -5.09 -5.13
C SER A 46 7.60 -5.41 -3.72
N GLN A 47 8.30 -4.91 -2.70
CA GLN A 47 7.90 -5.11 -1.31
C GLN A 47 6.55 -4.46 -1.02
N ILE A 48 6.30 -3.25 -1.54
CA ILE A 48 4.98 -2.60 -1.42
C ILE A 48 3.87 -3.51 -2.00
N ARG A 49 4.08 -4.05 -3.20
CA ARG A 49 3.08 -4.94 -3.83
C ARG A 49 2.86 -6.20 -3.00
N GLN A 50 3.92 -6.83 -2.51
CA GLN A 50 3.82 -8.04 -1.68
C GLN A 50 3.07 -7.76 -0.37
N ASP A 51 3.42 -6.68 0.33
CA ASP A 51 2.77 -6.27 1.56
C ASP A 51 1.27 -6.07 1.36
N LEU A 52 0.88 -5.30 0.35
CA LEU A 52 -0.53 -5.02 0.08
C LEU A 52 -1.26 -6.29 -0.38
N ASN A 53 -0.62 -7.15 -1.19
CA ASN A 53 -1.21 -8.41 -1.63
C ASN A 53 -1.48 -9.39 -0.46
N CYS A 54 -0.82 -9.25 0.69
CA CYS A 54 -1.15 -10.03 1.89
C CYS A 54 -2.56 -9.75 2.43
N PHE A 55 -3.15 -8.59 2.12
CA PHE A 55 -4.49 -8.20 2.56
C PHE A 55 -5.53 -8.23 1.44
N GLY A 56 -5.11 -8.42 0.17
CA GLY A 56 -6.00 -8.46 -0.99
C GLY A 56 -5.43 -7.80 -2.25
N GLY A 57 -6.18 -7.88 -3.35
CA GLY A 57 -5.79 -7.30 -4.64
C GLY A 57 -6.24 -5.85 -4.82
N PHE A 58 -5.65 -4.91 -4.09
CA PHE A 58 -6.10 -3.49 -4.06
C PHE A 58 -5.73 -2.65 -5.29
N GLY A 59 -4.98 -3.20 -6.25
CA GLY A 59 -4.41 -2.42 -7.35
C GLY A 59 -4.49 -3.13 -8.70
N LYS A 60 -4.33 -2.34 -9.76
CA LYS A 60 -4.27 -2.85 -11.15
C LYS A 60 -2.99 -2.38 -11.83
N GLN A 61 -2.31 -3.30 -12.53
CA GLN A 61 -1.10 -2.99 -13.30
C GLN A 61 -1.36 -1.84 -14.27
N GLY A 62 -0.47 -0.84 -14.29
CA GLY A 62 -0.61 0.38 -15.09
C GLY A 62 -1.55 1.45 -14.51
N TYR A 63 -2.44 1.09 -13.57
CA TYR A 63 -3.41 2.02 -12.96
C TYR A 63 -3.05 2.41 -11.52
N GLY A 64 -2.32 1.55 -10.81
CA GLY A 64 -1.97 1.74 -9.40
C GLY A 64 -3.11 1.42 -8.43
N TYR A 65 -3.05 2.04 -7.26
CA TYR A 65 -3.97 1.88 -6.14
C TYR A 65 -4.84 3.12 -5.99
N ASN A 66 -6.12 2.94 -5.65
CA ASN A 66 -6.95 4.06 -5.22
C ASN A 66 -6.57 4.42 -3.79
N VAL A 67 -6.22 5.69 -3.54
CA VAL A 67 -5.68 6.14 -2.26
C VAL A 67 -6.71 6.02 -1.14
N ARG A 68 -7.96 6.44 -1.37
CA ARG A 68 -9.03 6.39 -0.37
C ARG A 68 -9.42 4.95 -0.06
N ALA A 69 -9.65 4.14 -1.10
CA ALA A 69 -10.01 2.73 -0.92
C ALA A 69 -8.90 1.84 -0.34
N LEU A 70 -7.63 2.25 -0.45
CA LEU A 70 -6.50 1.53 0.17
C LEU A 70 -6.30 1.93 1.65
N ARG A 71 -6.83 3.08 2.05
CA ARG A 71 -6.75 3.61 3.41
C ARG A 71 -7.86 3.05 4.31
N ASP A 72 -9.05 2.86 3.74
CA ASP A 72 -10.25 2.36 4.43
C ASP A 72 -10.19 0.85 4.68
#